data_AF-E2ADX2-F1
#
_entry.id   AF-E2ADX2-F1
#
_cell.length_a   1.000
_cell.length_b   1.000
_cell.length_c   1.000
_cell.angle_alpha   90.00
_cell.angle_beta   90.00
_cell.angle_gamma   90.00
#
_symmetry.space_group_name_H-M   'P 1'
#
loop_
_entity.id
_entity.type
_entity.pdbx_description
1 polymer ?
#
loop_
_entity_poly.entity_id
_entity_poly.type
_entity_poly.pdbx_seq_one_letter_code
_entity_poly.pdbx_strand_id
1 'polypeptide(L)'
;MKLLLILHAILICNQIVDGHRILGIFPSNSRNYWIMQEELMKGLVKRGYQVDVVTHFPQKNPIPNYTDINLAGSIREVCQLMDHPKIHELIKKLPQNSPFDIVITEMYIVPCYLAFGRHLNVSIVVMVASVFHLLNKVVIEVGGVHIKDDDPLPPEVQKWLDESKNGCIYFTFGSMVRIETFPKEIIEQFYASFEKITSVRVQMKVAKKENLLPGLSKNVMMQSRFPQISVLSK
;
A
#
# COMPACT_ATOMS: atom_id res chain seq x y z
N MET A 1 20.09 52.29 1.91
CA MET A 1 19.52 51.34 2.88
C MET A 1 18.44 50.43 2.30
N LYS A 2 17.43 50.95 1.57
CA LYS A 2 16.38 50.12 0.92
C LYS A 2 16.91 49.12 -0.12
N LEU A 3 17.91 49.51 -0.93
CA LEU A 3 18.53 48.62 -1.92
C LEU A 3 19.31 47.46 -1.27
N LEU A 4 19.96 47.72 -0.13
CA LEU A 4 20.70 46.71 0.63
C LEU A 4 19.76 45.67 1.26
N LEU A 5 18.59 46.12 1.74
CA LEU A 5 17.53 45.25 2.27
C LEU A 5 16.92 44.35 1.18
N ILE A 6 16.74 44.86 -0.04
CA ILE A 6 16.25 44.09 -1.20
C ILE A 6 17.31 43.06 -1.63
N LEU A 7 18.59 43.43 -1.69
CA LEU A 7 19.68 42.49 -1.99
C LEU A 7 19.83 41.39 -0.93
N HIS A 8 19.66 41.71 0.36
CA HIS A 8 19.63 40.70 1.42
C HIS A 8 18.39 39.80 1.32
N ALA A 9 17.21 40.36 1.01
CA ALA A 9 16.00 39.56 0.78
C ALA A 9 16.14 38.62 -0.43
N ILE A 10 16.80 39.06 -1.51
CA ILE A 10 17.08 38.23 -2.70
C ILE A 10 18.15 37.16 -2.40
N LEU A 11 19.18 37.45 -1.59
CA LEU A 11 20.15 36.44 -1.15
C LEU A 11 19.50 35.38 -0.24
N ILE A 12 18.58 35.78 0.63
CA ILE A 12 17.78 34.87 1.46
C ILE A 12 16.81 34.05 0.59
N CYS A 13 16.28 34.65 -0.49
CA CYS A 13 15.37 33.97 -1.43
C CYS A 13 16.09 33.01 -2.41
N ASN A 14 17.40 33.21 -2.66
CA ASN A 14 18.25 32.30 -3.45
C ASN A 14 18.75 31.09 -2.66
N GLN A 15 18.50 31.04 -1.35
CA GLN A 15 18.32 29.76 -0.66
C GLN A 15 16.92 29.24 -1.02
N ILE A 16 16.69 29.00 -2.32
CA ILE A 16 15.60 28.14 -2.75
C ILE A 16 15.94 26.81 -2.09
N VAL A 17 15.22 26.51 -1.01
CA VAL A 17 15.35 25.30 -0.21
C VAL A 17 15.21 24.14 -1.18
N ASP A 18 16.32 23.51 -1.53
CA ASP A 18 16.28 22.24 -2.26
C ASP A 18 15.63 21.26 -1.28
N GLY A 19 14.36 20.95 -1.53
CA GLY A 19 13.63 20.03 -0.67
C GLY A 19 14.34 18.70 -0.71
N HIS A 20 14.61 18.09 0.47
CA HIS A 20 15.32 16.82 0.50
C HIS A 20 14.62 15.81 -0.43
N ARG A 21 15.41 15.12 -1.23
CA ARG A 21 14.92 14.23 -2.28
C ARG A 21 14.96 12.79 -1.79
N ILE A 22 13.84 12.10 -1.95
CA ILE A 22 13.62 10.75 -1.45
C ILE A 22 13.34 9.83 -2.63
N LEU A 23 14.07 8.72 -2.70
CA LEU A 23 13.79 7.66 -3.66
C LEU A 23 13.09 6.50 -2.94
N GLY A 24 11.81 6.29 -3.25
CA GLY A 24 11.04 5.12 -2.84
C GLY A 24 11.20 3.97 -3.85
N ILE A 25 11.59 2.78 -3.42
CA ILE A 25 11.73 1.61 -4.30
C ILE A 25 10.86 0.46 -3.77
N PHE A 26 9.71 0.26 -4.43
CA PHE A 26 8.66 -0.69 -4.02
C PHE A 26 8.26 -1.60 -5.21
N PRO A 27 9.13 -2.55 -5.56
CA PRO A 27 8.98 -3.45 -6.72
C PRO A 27 7.88 -4.51 -6.58
N SER A 28 7.30 -4.71 -5.40
CA SER A 28 6.24 -5.69 -5.18
C SER A 28 4.99 -5.31 -5.96
N ASN A 29 4.45 -6.29 -6.69
CA ASN A 29 3.18 -6.15 -7.39
C ASN A 29 1.95 -6.40 -6.48
N SER A 30 2.13 -6.47 -5.17
CA SER A 30 1.05 -6.72 -4.22
C SER A 30 0.50 -5.43 -3.62
N ARG A 31 -0.79 -5.16 -3.89
CA ARG A 31 -1.50 -3.95 -3.47
C ARG A 31 -1.51 -3.77 -1.94
N ASN A 32 -1.49 -4.87 -1.18
CA ASN A 32 -1.57 -4.81 0.29
C ASN A 32 -0.31 -4.25 0.93
N TYR A 33 0.87 -4.51 0.36
CA TYR A 33 2.12 -3.90 0.83
C TYR A 33 2.17 -2.43 0.41
N TRP A 34 1.79 -2.20 -0.86
CA TRP A 34 1.84 -0.87 -1.44
C TRP A 34 0.95 0.15 -0.73
N ILE A 35 -0.24 -0.21 -0.23
CA ILE A 35 -1.11 0.78 0.43
C ILE A 35 -0.43 1.48 1.62
N MET A 36 0.42 0.77 2.36
CA MET A 36 1.16 1.32 3.50
C MET A 36 2.28 2.25 3.03
N GLN A 37 3.02 1.80 2.02
CA GLN A 37 4.14 2.53 1.44
C GLN A 37 3.65 3.81 0.74
N GLU A 38 2.51 3.73 0.05
CA GLU A 38 1.84 4.83 -0.63
C GLU A 38 1.51 5.97 0.34
N GLU A 39 0.91 5.66 1.50
CA GLU A 39 0.55 6.68 2.49
C GLU A 39 1.79 7.30 3.15
N LEU A 40 2.87 6.54 3.36
CA LEU A 40 4.14 7.11 3.80
C LEU A 40 4.71 8.08 2.75
N MET A 41 4.78 7.67 1.47
CA MET A 41 5.35 8.51 0.41
C MET A 41 4.53 9.79 0.23
N LYS A 42 3.19 9.69 0.27
CA LYS A 42 2.30 10.86 0.25
C LYS A 42 2.47 11.75 1.49
N GLY A 43 2.68 11.13 2.66
CA GLY A 43 2.96 11.84 3.91
C GLY A 43 4.27 12.63 3.88
N LEU A 44 5.27 12.14 3.14
CA LEU A 44 6.54 12.84 2.89
C LEU A 44 6.33 14.01 1.91
N VAL A 45 5.63 13.81 0.80
CA VAL A 45 5.30 14.92 -0.12
C VAL A 45 4.51 16.03 0.57
N LYS A 46 3.53 15.68 1.42
CA LYS A 46 2.78 16.66 2.22
C LYS A 46 3.66 17.50 3.17
N ARG A 47 4.84 16.99 3.53
CA ARG A 47 5.85 17.70 4.35
C ARG A 47 6.82 18.55 3.53
N GLY A 48 6.64 18.60 2.20
CA GLY A 48 7.45 19.41 1.29
C GLY A 48 8.64 18.67 0.66
N TYR A 49 8.78 17.37 0.89
CA TYR A 49 9.83 16.56 0.26
C TYR A 49 9.52 16.29 -1.21
N GLN A 50 10.57 16.22 -2.04
CA GLN A 50 10.46 15.69 -3.39
C GLN A 50 10.62 14.16 -3.34
N VAL A 51 9.67 13.43 -3.90
CA VAL A 51 9.63 11.98 -3.81
C VAL A 51 9.53 11.35 -5.19
N ASP A 52 10.51 10.54 -5.55
CA ASP A 52 10.51 9.70 -6.74
C ASP A 52 10.20 8.26 -6.32
N VAL A 53 9.24 7.58 -6.95
CA VAL A 53 8.79 6.25 -6.50
C VAL A 53 8.74 5.22 -7.62
N VAL A 54 9.51 4.15 -7.47
CA VAL A 54 9.43 2.95 -8.30
C VAL A 54 8.30 2.06 -7.78
N THR A 55 7.26 1.83 -8.58
CA THR A 55 6.07 1.08 -8.16
C THR A 55 5.30 0.47 -9.34
N HIS A 56 4.58 -0.63 -9.07
CA HIS A 56 3.57 -1.18 -9.97
C HIS A 56 2.25 -0.41 -9.97
N PHE A 57 2.08 0.55 -9.06
CA PHE A 57 0.82 1.23 -8.81
C PHE A 57 0.96 2.75 -8.88
N PRO A 58 1.18 3.31 -10.09
CA PRO A 58 1.33 4.75 -10.25
C PRO A 58 0.07 5.51 -9.79
N GLN A 59 0.26 6.77 -9.41
CA GLN A 59 -0.84 7.63 -9.01
C GLN A 59 -1.78 7.86 -10.19
N LYS A 60 -3.09 7.72 -9.96
CA LYS A 60 -4.11 8.00 -10.98
C LYS A 60 -4.14 9.48 -11.36
N ASN A 61 -3.96 10.34 -10.37
CA ASN A 61 -3.93 11.78 -10.52
C ASN A 61 -2.51 12.27 -10.15
N PRO A 62 -1.89 13.14 -10.96
CA PRO A 62 -0.59 13.70 -10.63
C PRO A 62 -0.60 14.40 -9.26
N ILE A 63 0.46 14.18 -8.49
CA ILE A 63 0.68 14.85 -7.20
C ILE A 63 1.93 15.73 -7.36
N PRO A 64 1.88 17.04 -7.03
CA PRO A 64 3.06 17.90 -7.06
C PRO A 64 4.20 17.31 -6.23
N ASN A 65 5.45 17.40 -6.73
CA ASN A 65 6.64 16.86 -6.08
C ASN A 65 6.65 15.33 -5.88
N TYR A 66 5.77 14.60 -6.58
CA TYR A 66 5.72 13.14 -6.58
C TYR A 66 5.92 12.62 -8.02
N THR A 67 6.96 11.81 -8.24
CA THR A 67 7.26 11.24 -9.56
C THR A 67 7.09 9.73 -9.55
N ASP A 68 6.24 9.19 -10.42
CA ASP A 68 6.09 7.74 -10.59
C ASP A 68 7.07 7.17 -11.62
N ILE A 69 7.88 6.19 -11.18
CA ILE A 69 8.68 5.31 -12.03
C ILE A 69 7.89 4.01 -12.21
N ASN A 70 7.10 3.98 -13.28
CA ASN A 70 6.05 3.00 -13.49
C ASN A 70 6.59 1.61 -13.90
N LEU A 71 6.28 0.60 -13.09
CA LEU A 71 6.53 -0.84 -13.36
C LEU A 71 5.25 -1.62 -13.71
N ALA A 72 4.09 -0.97 -13.79
CA ALA A 72 2.81 -1.61 -14.06
C ALA A 72 2.86 -2.51 -15.31
N GLY A 73 2.23 -3.68 -15.23
CA GLY A 73 2.22 -4.68 -16.30
C GLY A 73 3.43 -5.62 -16.31
N SER A 74 4.49 -5.35 -15.53
CA SER A 74 5.57 -6.32 -15.35
C SER A 74 5.16 -7.45 -14.41
N ILE A 75 5.43 -8.69 -14.79
CA ILE A 75 5.10 -9.93 -14.04
C ILE A 75 6.38 -10.68 -13.62
N ARG A 76 7.49 -9.94 -13.43
CA ARG A 76 8.76 -10.54 -13.02
C ARG A 76 8.79 -10.71 -11.51
N GLU A 77 9.58 -11.68 -11.05
CA GLU A 77 9.93 -11.77 -9.63
C GLU A 77 10.64 -10.48 -9.17
N VAL A 78 10.53 -10.18 -7.88
CA VAL A 78 11.04 -8.92 -7.30
C VAL A 78 12.49 -8.63 -7.68
N CYS A 79 13.41 -9.60 -7.56
CA CYS A 79 14.82 -9.39 -7.96
C CYS A 79 15.02 -9.28 -9.47
N GLN A 80 14.22 -9.99 -10.27
CA GLN A 80 14.33 -9.99 -11.73
C GLN A 80 13.89 -8.66 -12.34
N LEU A 81 13.16 -7.83 -11.58
CA LEU A 81 12.85 -6.47 -11.97
C LEU A 81 14.11 -5.58 -12.04
N MET A 82 15.24 -5.97 -11.45
CA MET A 82 16.51 -5.23 -11.66
C MET A 82 16.89 -5.15 -13.13
N ASP A 83 16.54 -6.16 -13.94
CA ASP A 83 16.76 -6.17 -15.39
C ASP A 83 15.72 -5.35 -16.18
N HIS A 84 14.74 -4.76 -15.50
CA HIS A 84 13.68 -4.01 -16.15
C HIS A 84 14.22 -2.72 -16.79
N PRO A 85 13.83 -2.37 -18.04
CA PRO A 85 14.35 -1.19 -18.73
C PRO A 85 14.22 0.11 -17.94
N LYS A 86 13.13 0.28 -17.17
CA LYS A 86 12.95 1.46 -16.32
C LYS A 86 13.91 1.51 -15.13
N ILE A 87 14.27 0.37 -14.55
CA ILE A 87 15.26 0.32 -13.46
C ILE A 87 16.66 0.54 -14.04
N HIS A 88 16.98 -0.03 -15.20
CA HIS A 88 18.22 0.29 -15.91
C HIS A 88 18.33 1.76 -16.30
N GLU A 89 17.24 2.36 -16.81
CA GLU A 89 17.17 3.78 -17.14
C GLU A 89 17.41 4.65 -15.89
N LEU A 90 16.78 4.29 -14.77
CA LEU A 90 17.00 4.93 -13.48
C LEU A 90 18.48 4.84 -13.06
N ILE A 91 19.06 3.64 -13.01
CA ILE A 91 20.46 3.42 -12.60
C ILE A 91 21.41 4.24 -13.49
N LYS A 92 21.18 4.28 -14.81
CA LYS A 92 22.01 5.06 -15.75
C LYS A 92 21.89 6.57 -15.57
N LYS A 93 20.70 7.06 -15.20
CA LYS A 93 20.44 8.50 -14.99
C LYS A 93 20.96 8.99 -13.65
N LEU A 94 21.14 8.12 -12.67
CA LEU A 94 21.62 8.49 -11.34
C LEU A 94 23.15 8.54 -11.32
N PRO A 95 23.76 9.72 -11.04
CA PRO A 95 25.20 9.82 -10.86
C PRO A 95 25.64 9.03 -9.60
N GLN A 96 26.91 8.62 -9.56
CA GLN A 96 27.52 7.98 -8.37
C GLN A 96 27.40 8.84 -7.10
N ASN A 97 27.34 10.16 -7.24
CA ASN A 97 26.94 11.09 -6.17
C ASN A 97 25.44 11.37 -6.32
N SER A 98 24.64 10.61 -5.58
CA SER A 98 23.19 10.64 -5.66
C SER A 98 22.60 12.03 -5.37
N PRO A 99 21.59 12.49 -6.16
CA PRO A 99 20.80 13.66 -5.79
C PRO A 99 19.79 13.36 -4.66
N PHE A 100 19.66 12.09 -4.25
CA PHE A 100 18.78 11.68 -3.16
C PHE A 100 19.52 11.64 -1.83
N ASP A 101 18.87 12.15 -0.79
CA ASP A 101 19.36 12.12 0.59
C ASP A 101 19.11 10.77 1.28
N ILE A 102 18.06 10.06 0.84
CA ILE A 102 17.67 8.77 1.40
C ILE A 102 16.97 7.89 0.35
N VAL A 103 17.24 6.60 0.44
CA VAL A 103 16.48 5.57 -0.29
C VAL A 103 15.59 4.84 0.71
N ILE A 104 14.29 4.76 0.41
CA ILE A 104 13.34 3.97 1.17
C ILE A 104 12.94 2.78 0.31
N THR A 105 13.12 1.56 0.80
CA THR A 105 12.77 0.37 0.02
C THR A 105 12.07 -0.65 0.90
N GLU A 106 11.17 -1.43 0.30
CA GLU A 106 10.63 -2.58 1.01
C GLU A 106 11.65 -3.73 1.11
N MET A 107 11.59 -4.48 2.20
CA MET A 107 12.37 -5.70 2.38
C MET A 107 11.45 -6.92 2.36
N TYR A 108 11.53 -7.68 1.28
CA TYR A 108 10.73 -8.87 1.05
C TYR A 108 11.59 -10.14 1.09
N ILE A 109 12.33 -10.38 2.19
CA ILE A 109 13.29 -11.50 2.38
C ILE A 109 14.49 -11.50 1.39
N VAL A 110 14.36 -10.86 0.23
CA VAL A 110 15.40 -10.68 -0.79
C VAL A 110 15.90 -9.23 -0.79
N PRO A 111 17.20 -8.98 -0.55
CA PRO A 111 17.75 -7.64 -0.38
C PRO A 111 18.25 -6.99 -1.68
N CYS A 112 17.74 -7.37 -2.86
CA CYS A 112 18.31 -6.96 -4.15
C CYS A 112 18.40 -5.42 -4.33
N TYR A 113 17.42 -4.69 -3.82
CA TYR A 113 17.38 -3.23 -3.90
C TYR A 113 18.26 -2.53 -2.85
N LEU A 114 18.81 -3.25 -1.86
CA LEU A 114 19.79 -2.68 -0.93
C LEU A 114 21.10 -2.29 -1.63
N ALA A 115 21.35 -2.82 -2.84
CA ALA A 115 22.50 -2.42 -3.66
C ALA A 115 22.47 -0.92 -4.03
N PHE A 116 21.29 -0.29 -4.09
CA PHE A 116 21.17 1.13 -4.39
C PHE A 116 21.93 1.99 -3.37
N GLY A 117 21.89 1.65 -2.09
CA GLY A 117 22.61 2.41 -1.05
C GLY A 117 24.11 2.45 -1.28
N ARG A 118 24.71 1.33 -1.70
CA ARG A 118 26.13 1.28 -2.08
C ARG A 118 26.41 2.01 -3.39
N HIS A 119 25.56 1.83 -4.39
CA HIS A 119 25.75 2.44 -5.70
C HIS A 119 25.66 3.97 -5.67
N LEU A 120 24.73 4.48 -4.86
CA LEU A 120 24.41 5.90 -4.70
C LEU A 120 25.14 6.57 -3.53
N ASN A 121 25.87 5.79 -2.73
CA ASN A 121 26.49 6.22 -1.46
C ASN A 121 25.50 6.94 -0.53
N VAL A 122 24.32 6.35 -0.33
CA VAL A 122 23.19 6.95 0.41
C VAL A 122 22.64 5.98 1.45
N SER A 123 22.12 6.52 2.56
CA SER A 123 21.47 5.72 3.60
C SER A 123 20.19 5.07 3.07
N ILE A 124 19.97 3.82 3.48
CA ILE A 124 18.74 3.09 3.18
C ILE A 124 17.90 2.97 4.45
N VAL A 125 16.62 3.34 4.33
CA VAL A 125 15.57 2.96 5.27
C VAL A 125 14.77 1.81 4.67
N VAL A 126 14.59 0.78 5.46
CA VAL A 126 13.84 -0.41 5.05
C VAL A 126 12.43 -0.37 5.62
N MET A 127 11.44 -0.58 4.76
CA MET A 127 10.06 -0.82 5.16
C MET A 127 9.75 -2.31 5.16
N VAL A 128 9.16 -2.77 6.26
CA VAL A 128 8.58 -4.10 6.38
C VAL A 128 7.10 -3.94 6.72
N ALA A 129 6.23 -4.69 6.05
CA ALA A 129 4.79 -4.66 6.36
C ALA A 129 4.37 -5.73 7.38
N SER A 130 5.27 -6.67 7.71
CA SER A 130 5.07 -7.66 8.76
C SER A 130 5.97 -7.34 9.95
N VAL A 131 5.47 -7.63 11.16
CA VAL A 131 6.23 -7.42 12.40
C VAL A 131 7.36 -8.44 12.46
N PHE A 132 8.59 -7.97 12.40
CA PHE A 132 9.78 -8.78 12.69
C PHE A 132 10.16 -8.60 14.16
N HIS A 133 9.56 -9.42 15.03
CA HIS A 133 9.78 -9.36 16.49
C HIS A 133 11.27 -9.46 16.89
N LEU A 134 12.12 -10.03 16.03
CA LEU A 134 13.57 -10.17 16.25
C LEU A 134 14.36 -8.86 16.05
N LEU A 135 13.75 -7.78 15.54
CA LEU A 135 14.44 -6.52 15.21
C LEU A 135 13.99 -5.33 16.07
N ASN A 136 13.35 -5.58 17.22
CA ASN A 136 12.68 -4.57 18.06
C ASN A 136 13.55 -3.38 18.53
N LYS A 137 14.88 -3.46 18.44
CA LYS A 137 15.80 -2.36 18.81
C LYS A 137 16.11 -1.37 17.68
N VAL A 138 15.77 -1.67 16.43
CA VAL A 138 16.13 -0.86 15.25
C VAL A 138 14.92 -0.62 14.33
N VAL A 139 13.70 -0.93 14.80
CA VAL A 139 12.46 -0.81 14.04
C VAL A 139 11.57 0.22 14.71
N ILE A 140 11.03 1.13 13.90
CA ILE A 140 9.95 2.03 14.32
C ILE A 140 8.65 1.40 13.84
N GLU A 141 7.83 0.92 14.79
CA GLU A 141 6.52 0.38 14.48
C GLU A 141 5.54 1.51 14.16
N VAL A 142 4.91 1.44 12.98
CA VAL A 142 3.90 2.41 12.56
C VAL A 142 2.63 1.67 12.16
N GLY A 143 1.66 1.65 13.06
CA GLY A 143 0.33 1.07 12.85
C GLY A 143 -0.62 2.07 12.19
N GLY A 144 -1.59 1.55 11.43
CA GLY A 144 -2.77 2.33 11.02
C GLY A 144 -2.57 3.46 10.01
N VAL A 145 -1.40 3.62 9.39
CA VAL A 145 -1.16 4.72 8.41
C VAL A 145 -2.08 4.71 7.19
N HIS A 146 -2.70 3.57 6.90
CA HIS A 146 -3.65 3.38 5.81
C HIS A 146 -5.11 3.64 6.22
N ILE A 147 -5.37 3.83 7.52
CA ILE A 147 -6.70 4.12 8.05
C ILE A 147 -7.03 5.57 7.71
N LYS A 148 -8.22 5.79 7.18
CA LYS A 148 -8.77 7.11 6.86
C LYS A 148 -10.05 7.27 7.66
N ASP A 149 -10.22 8.43 8.29
CA ASP A 149 -11.30 8.66 9.25
C ASP A 149 -12.69 8.69 8.59
N ASP A 150 -12.77 9.01 7.29
CA ASP A 150 -14.03 9.35 6.62
C ASP A 150 -14.23 8.61 5.27
N ASP A 151 -14.60 7.33 5.31
CA ASP A 151 -15.13 6.63 4.13
C ASP A 151 -16.50 6.00 4.45
N PRO A 152 -17.63 6.60 4.02
CA PRO A 152 -18.96 6.11 4.38
C PRO A 152 -19.25 4.75 3.73
N LEU A 153 -19.99 3.89 4.46
CA LEU A 153 -20.49 2.64 3.89
C LEU A 153 -21.43 2.94 2.70
N PRO A 154 -21.36 2.14 1.62
CA PRO A 154 -22.42 2.11 0.62
C PRO A 154 -23.78 1.87 1.29
N PRO A 155 -24.86 2.56 0.88
CA PRO A 155 -26.16 2.48 1.55
C PRO A 155 -26.70 1.05 1.70
N GLU A 156 -26.46 0.18 0.72
CA GLU A 156 -26.83 -1.23 0.76
C GLU A 156 -26.11 -1.99 1.88
N VAL A 157 -24.81 -1.74 2.04
CA VAL A 157 -23.96 -2.38 3.06
C VAL A 157 -24.35 -1.86 4.44
N GLN A 158 -24.57 -0.55 4.58
CA GLN A 158 -25.03 0.07 5.83
C GLN A 158 -26.37 -0.50 6.27
N LYS A 159 -27.38 -0.49 5.39
CA LYS A 159 -28.69 -1.09 5.65
C LYS A 159 -28.57 -2.56 6.03
N TRP A 160 -27.72 -3.31 5.34
CA TRP A 160 -27.51 -4.71 5.67
C TRP A 160 -26.93 -4.91 7.07
N LEU A 161 -25.97 -4.08 7.49
CA LEU A 161 -25.40 -4.15 8.83
C LEU A 161 -26.44 -3.73 9.90
N ASP A 162 -27.18 -2.64 9.67
CA ASP A 162 -28.12 -2.06 10.62
C ASP A 162 -29.34 -2.95 10.94
N GLU A 163 -29.76 -3.76 9.97
CA GLU A 163 -30.86 -4.71 10.19
C GLU A 163 -30.44 -5.94 11.01
N SER A 164 -29.15 -6.11 11.34
CA SER A 164 -28.69 -7.21 12.21
C SER A 164 -28.92 -6.89 13.68
N LYS A 165 -29.61 -7.79 14.41
CA LYS A 165 -29.85 -7.63 15.85
C LYS A 165 -28.77 -8.25 16.73
N ASN A 166 -27.98 -9.19 16.20
CA ASN A 166 -27.00 -9.97 16.98
C ASN A 166 -25.56 -9.73 16.50
N GLY A 167 -25.28 -8.51 16.02
CA GLY A 167 -23.97 -8.13 15.49
C GLY A 167 -23.72 -8.66 14.06
N CYS A 168 -22.51 -8.46 13.56
CA CYS A 168 -22.12 -8.84 12.21
C CYS A 168 -20.74 -9.50 12.20
N ILE A 169 -20.49 -10.36 11.21
CA ILE A 169 -19.19 -10.99 10.96
C ILE A 169 -18.66 -10.51 9.62
N TYR A 170 -17.43 -10.00 9.60
CA TYR A 170 -16.68 -9.74 8.38
C TYR A 170 -15.71 -10.91 8.11
N PHE A 171 -15.91 -11.64 7.01
CA PHE A 171 -15.16 -12.84 6.67
C PHE A 171 -14.40 -12.68 5.35
N THR A 172 -13.07 -12.84 5.41
CA THR A 172 -12.19 -12.77 4.25
C THR A 172 -10.89 -13.55 4.44
N PHE A 173 -10.37 -14.14 3.36
CA PHE A 173 -9.00 -14.69 3.30
C PHE A 173 -7.96 -13.69 2.76
N GLY A 174 -8.30 -12.40 2.71
CA GLY A 174 -7.44 -11.36 2.15
C GLY A 174 -7.56 -11.26 0.62
N SER A 175 -6.48 -10.84 -0.05
CA SER A 175 -6.46 -10.65 -1.51
C SER A 175 -5.81 -11.79 -2.28
N MET A 176 -4.97 -12.59 -1.63
CA MET A 176 -4.16 -13.62 -2.29
C MET A 176 -4.86 -14.99 -2.34
N VAL A 177 -5.76 -15.25 -1.39
CA VAL A 177 -6.47 -16.52 -1.27
C VAL A 177 -7.91 -16.35 -1.74
N ARG A 178 -8.34 -17.23 -2.63
CA ARG A 178 -9.66 -17.23 -3.24
C ARG A 178 -10.45 -18.42 -2.71
N ILE A 179 -11.53 -18.17 -1.97
CA ILE A 179 -12.36 -19.24 -1.41
C ILE A 179 -13.00 -20.11 -2.52
N GLU A 180 -13.25 -19.53 -3.69
CA GLU A 180 -13.85 -20.24 -4.84
C GLU A 180 -12.93 -21.31 -5.42
N THR A 181 -11.64 -21.31 -5.07
CA THR A 181 -10.70 -22.34 -5.52
C THR A 181 -10.53 -23.47 -4.50
N PHE A 182 -11.27 -23.43 -3.39
CA PHE A 182 -11.17 -24.47 -2.37
C PHE A 182 -11.91 -25.75 -2.80
N PRO A 183 -11.51 -26.92 -2.31
CA PRO A 183 -12.26 -28.16 -2.52
C PRO A 183 -13.72 -28.00 -2.07
N LYS A 184 -14.61 -28.69 -2.76
CA LYS A 184 -16.06 -28.63 -2.52
C LYS A 184 -16.40 -28.89 -1.04
N GLU A 185 -15.76 -29.90 -0.46
CA GLU A 185 -15.99 -30.35 0.90
C GLU A 185 -15.70 -29.21 1.90
N ILE A 186 -14.66 -28.43 1.64
CA ILE A 186 -14.28 -27.29 2.50
C ILE A 186 -15.30 -26.15 2.38
N ILE A 187 -15.77 -25.85 1.17
CA ILE A 187 -16.78 -24.82 0.95
C ILE A 187 -18.10 -25.19 1.65
N GLU A 188 -18.52 -26.46 1.54
CA GLU A 188 -19.72 -26.96 2.21
C GLU A 188 -19.62 -26.88 3.74
N GLN A 189 -18.44 -27.07 4.33
CA GLN A 189 -18.23 -26.85 5.77
C GLN A 189 -18.40 -25.38 6.18
N PHE A 190 -17.92 -24.43 5.37
CA PHE A 190 -18.17 -23.00 5.62
C PHE A 190 -19.68 -22.69 5.55
N TYR A 191 -20.39 -23.27 4.58
CA TYR A 191 -21.83 -23.04 4.42
C TYR A 191 -22.61 -23.58 5.60
N ALA A 192 -22.34 -24.82 6.00
CA ALA A 192 -22.94 -25.44 7.19
C ALA A 192 -22.65 -24.63 8.47
N SER A 193 -21.47 -24.00 8.56
CA SER A 193 -21.12 -23.13 9.68
C SER A 193 -21.94 -21.84 9.66
N PHE A 194 -22.08 -21.18 8.51
CA PHE A 194 -22.88 -19.96 8.38
C PHE A 194 -24.38 -20.18 8.59
N GLU A 195 -24.89 -21.34 8.20
CA GLU A 195 -26.29 -21.74 8.43
C GLU A 195 -26.62 -21.93 9.92
N LYS A 196 -25.66 -22.40 10.72
CA LYS A 196 -25.82 -22.52 12.18
C LYS A 196 -25.90 -21.19 12.92
N ILE A 197 -25.46 -20.09 12.29
CA ILE A 197 -25.43 -18.74 12.86
C ILE A 197 -26.35 -17.76 12.12
N THR A 198 -27.52 -18.23 11.68
CA THR A 198 -28.51 -17.42 10.95
C THR A 198 -28.98 -16.16 11.68
N SER A 199 -28.80 -16.10 13.00
CA SER A 199 -29.10 -14.95 13.84
C SER A 199 -28.11 -13.78 13.64
N VAL A 200 -26.93 -14.03 13.04
CA VAL A 200 -25.86 -13.07 12.76
C VAL A 200 -25.71 -12.87 11.27
N ARG A 201 -25.55 -11.61 10.82
CA ARG A 201 -25.26 -11.30 9.42
C ARG A 201 -23.77 -11.45 9.12
N VAL A 202 -23.46 -12.15 8.04
CA VAL A 202 -22.08 -12.37 7.59
C VAL A 202 -21.84 -11.61 6.29
N GLN A 203 -20.78 -10.82 6.23
CA GLN A 203 -20.25 -10.27 4.99
C GLN A 203 -19.05 -11.10 4.56
N MET A 204 -19.16 -11.78 3.42
CA MET A 204 -18.12 -12.65 2.89
C MET A 204 -17.53 -12.10 1.61
N LYS A 205 -16.23 -11.83 1.62
CA LYS A 205 -15.50 -11.40 0.42
C LYS A 205 -15.24 -12.59 -0.50
N VAL A 206 -15.64 -12.47 -1.77
CA VAL A 206 -15.41 -13.47 -2.83
C VAL A 206 -14.91 -12.78 -4.09
N ALA A 207 -13.87 -13.28 -4.76
CA ALA A 207 -13.39 -12.69 -6.00
C ALA A 207 -14.46 -12.65 -7.12
N LYS A 208 -15.20 -13.74 -7.31
CA LYS A 208 -16.24 -13.91 -8.34
C LYS A 208 -17.38 -14.78 -7.80
N LYS A 209 -18.56 -14.18 -7.61
CA LYS A 209 -19.72 -14.86 -7.01
C LYS A 209 -20.15 -16.07 -7.82
N GLU A 210 -20.08 -15.96 -9.15
CA GLU A 210 -20.46 -16.98 -10.12
C GLU A 210 -19.58 -18.24 -10.06
N ASN A 211 -18.39 -18.16 -9.47
CA ASN A 211 -17.49 -19.30 -9.31
C ASN A 211 -17.69 -20.06 -8.00
N LEU A 212 -18.55 -19.56 -7.10
CA LEU A 212 -18.78 -20.18 -5.81
C LEU A 212 -19.96 -21.17 -5.90
N LEU A 213 -19.90 -22.25 -5.11
CA LEU A 213 -20.97 -23.26 -5.07
C LEU A 213 -22.32 -22.64 -4.66
N PRO A 214 -23.45 -23.12 -5.22
CA PRO A 214 -24.78 -22.70 -4.77
C PRO A 214 -25.08 -23.22 -3.35
N GLY A 215 -26.10 -22.67 -2.70
CA GLY A 215 -26.56 -23.14 -1.37
C GLY A 215 -26.05 -22.31 -0.19
N LEU A 216 -25.43 -21.15 -0.43
CA LEU A 216 -25.05 -20.23 0.62
C LEU A 216 -26.29 -19.68 1.35
N SER A 217 -26.25 -19.68 2.68
CA SER A 217 -27.35 -19.24 3.53
C SER A 217 -27.66 -17.74 3.34
N LYS A 218 -28.94 -17.38 3.51
CA LYS A 218 -29.47 -16.02 3.30
C LYS A 218 -28.89 -14.98 4.27
N ASN A 219 -28.30 -15.39 5.38
CA ASN A 219 -27.63 -14.47 6.32
C ASN A 219 -26.26 -14.00 5.83
N VAL A 220 -25.80 -14.46 4.65
CA VAL A 220 -24.50 -14.11 4.09
C VAL A 220 -24.64 -13.18 2.88
N MET A 221 -24.08 -11.98 2.98
CA MET A 221 -23.89 -11.05 1.87
C MET A 221 -22.52 -11.31 1.23
N MET A 222 -22.51 -11.65 -0.06
CA MET A 222 -21.28 -11.74 -0.84
C MET A 222 -20.99 -10.43 -1.57
N GLN A 223 -19.74 -9.98 -1.56
CA GLN A 223 -19.24 -8.94 -2.47
C GLN A 223 -17.78 -9.19 -2.82
N SER A 224 -17.33 -8.67 -3.97
CA SER A 224 -15.91 -8.77 -4.37
C SER A 224 -15.02 -7.77 -3.68
N ARG A 225 -15.61 -6.67 -3.21
CA ARG A 225 -14.90 -5.65 -2.45
C ARG A 225 -15.86 -5.00 -1.48
N PHE A 226 -15.52 -5.09 -0.20
CA PHE A 226 -16.12 -4.29 0.86
C PHE A 226 -15.17 -3.14 1.22
N PRO A 227 -15.68 -1.99 1.67
CA PRO A 227 -14.87 -0.97 2.32
C PRO A 227 -14.44 -1.47 3.71
N GLN A 228 -13.38 -2.29 3.75
CA GLN A 228 -12.98 -3.04 4.96
C GLN A 228 -12.78 -2.14 6.19
N ILE A 229 -12.12 -0.99 6.04
CA ILE A 229 -11.88 -0.05 7.15
C ILE A 229 -13.23 0.43 7.71
N SER A 230 -14.12 0.90 6.85
CA SER A 230 -15.43 1.41 7.23
C SER A 230 -16.30 0.35 7.89
N VAL A 231 -16.27 -0.90 7.40
CA VAL A 231 -16.99 -2.02 8.02
C VAL A 231 -16.46 -2.33 9.43
N LEU A 232 -15.15 -2.32 9.62
CA LEU A 232 -14.51 -2.66 10.90
C LEU A 232 -14.51 -1.51 11.92
N SER A 233 -14.83 -0.28 11.48
CA SER A 233 -14.92 0.90 12.35
C SER A 233 -16.30 1.10 13.00
N LYS A 234 -17.26 0.21 12.72
CA LYS A 234 -18.61 0.22 13.29
C LYS A 234 -18.68 -0.64 14.55
#